data_AF-A0A354X073-F1
#
_entry.id   AF-A0A354X073-F1
#
_cell.length_a   1.000
_cell.length_b   1.000
_cell.length_c   1.000
_cell.angle_alpha   90.00
_cell.angle_beta   90.00
_cell.angle_gamma   90.00
#
_symmetry.space_group_name_H-M   'P 1'
#
loop_
_entity.id
_entity.type
_entity.pdbx_description
1 polymer ?
#
loop_
_entity_poly.entity_id
_entity_poly.type
_entity_poly.pdbx_seq_one_letter_code
_entity_poly.pdbx_strand_id
1 'polypeptide(L)' 'EPCRHVFLKSRFEHKKNDEIAAELGISVNTVKYHIKRALSVLRQDLGRYLILPMPLILQLIEKNLHF' A
#
# COMPACT_ATOMS: atom_id res chain seq x y z
N GLU A 1 -9.71 -5.12 10.99
CA GLU A 1 -8.68 -5.60 11.95
C GLU A 1 -7.53 -6.42 11.33
N PRO A 2 -7.68 -7.67 10.83
CA PRO A 2 -6.52 -8.56 10.61
C PRO A 2 -5.59 -8.11 9.48
N CYS A 3 -6.18 -7.56 8.41
CA CYS A 3 -5.47 -7.06 7.23
C CYS A 3 -4.50 -5.93 7.56
N ARG A 4 -4.97 -4.96 8.37
CA ARG A 4 -4.20 -3.80 8.81
C ARG A 4 -3.09 -4.23 9.76
N HIS A 5 -3.39 -5.10 10.72
CA HIS A 5 -2.40 -5.58 11.70
C HIS A 5 -1.25 -6.33 11.03
N VAL A 6 -1.56 -7.26 10.12
CA VAL A 6 -0.56 -7.98 9.31
C VAL A 6 0.30 -7.02 8.49
N PHE A 7 -0.31 -6.02 7.85
CA PHE A 7 0.41 -5.03 7.07
C PHE A 7 1.35 -4.18 7.94
N LEU A 8 0.90 -3.73 9.11
CA LEU A 8 1.71 -2.93 10.03
C LEU A 8 2.94 -3.71 10.53
N LYS A 9 2.75 -4.98 10.93
CA LYS A 9 3.86 -5.87 11.34
C LYS A 9 4.88 -6.08 10.23
N SER A 10 4.42 -6.29 9.00
CA SER A 10 5.33 -6.46 7.86
C SER A 10 6.08 -5.18 7.50
N ARG A 11 5.43 -4.01 7.56
CA ARG A 11 5.98 -2.75 7.03
C ARG A 11 6.72 -1.89 8.05
N PHE A 12 6.25 -1.84 9.29
CA PHE A 12 6.82 -1.00 10.33
C PHE A 12 7.64 -1.80 11.35
N GLU A 13 7.25 -3.05 11.63
CA GLU A 13 8.03 -3.94 12.50
C GLU A 13 9.02 -4.82 11.72
N HIS A 14 9.03 -4.75 10.39
CA HIS A 14 9.91 -5.53 9.48
C HIS A 14 9.87 -7.05 9.67
N LYS A 15 8.79 -7.59 10.25
CA LYS A 15 8.64 -9.03 10.47
C LYS A 15 8.45 -9.79 9.17
N LYS A 16 9.02 -11.00 9.10
CA LYS A 16 8.79 -11.95 8.00
C LYS A 16 7.39 -12.52 8.07
N ASN A 17 6.87 -12.96 6.92
CA ASN A 17 5.52 -13.53 6.85
C ASN A 17 5.35 -14.76 7.75
N ASP A 18 6.42 -15.53 7.93
CA ASP A 18 6.44 -16.76 8.73
C ASP A 18 6.36 -16.44 10.23
N GLU A 19 7.03 -15.37 10.67
CA GLU A 19 6.97 -14.86 12.04
C GLU A 19 5.58 -14.29 12.35
N ILE A 20 5.00 -13.53 11.42
CA ILE A 20 3.65 -12.99 11.54
C ILE A 20 2.61 -14.13 11.58
N ALA A 21 2.80 -15.17 10.77
CA ALA A 21 1.93 -16.35 10.75
C ALA A 21 1.96 -17.08 12.10
N ALA A 22 3.15 -17.29 12.66
CA ALA A 22 3.33 -17.90 13.96
C ALA A 22 2.73 -17.05 15.09
N GLU A 23 2.98 -15.74 15.09
CA GLU A 23 2.48 -14.81 16.11
C GLU A 23 0.94 -14.70 16.11
N LEU A 24 0.32 -14.76 14.93
CA LEU A 24 -1.13 -14.60 14.78
C LEU A 24 -1.88 -15.95 14.71
N GLY A 25 -1.18 -17.08 14.74
CA GLY A 25 -1.79 -18.41 14.64
C GLY A 25 -2.51 -18.67 13.31
N ILE A 26 -2.05 -18.07 12.21
CA ILE A 26 -2.64 -18.20 10.87
C ILE A 26 -1.63 -18.77 9.87
N SER A 27 -2.10 -19.24 8.72
CA SER A 27 -1.20 -19.71 7.67
C SER A 27 -0.41 -18.56 7.03
N VAL A 28 0.82 -18.84 6.57
CA VAL A 28 1.62 -17.90 5.77
C VAL A 28 0.87 -17.43 4.51
N ASN A 29 0.02 -18.28 3.94
CA ASN A 29 -0.83 -17.91 2.80
C ASN A 29 -1.89 -16.86 3.18
N THR A 30 -2.47 -16.98 4.38
CA THR A 30 -3.40 -15.99 4.93
C THR A 30 -2.70 -14.65 5.16
N VAL A 31 -1.45 -14.67 5.64
CA VAL A 31 -0.61 -13.45 5.77
C VAL A 31 -0.41 -12.79 4.40
N LYS A 32 0.01 -13.56 3.38
CA LYS A 32 0.20 -13.05 2.01
C LYS A 32 -1.10 -12.47 1.43
N TYR A 33 -2.23 -13.13 1.67
CA TYR A 33 -3.55 -12.64 1.25
C TYR A 33 -3.86 -11.28 1.89
N HIS A 34 -3.67 -11.15 3.21
CA HIS A 34 -3.88 -9.89 3.92
C HIS A 34 -2.96 -8.77 3.42
N ILE A 35 -1.67 -9.05 3.17
CA ILE A 35 -0.76 -8.05 2.59
C ILE A 35 -1.24 -7.61 1.20
N LYS A 36 -1.61 -8.56 0.33
CA LYS A 36 -2.11 -8.24 -1.02
C LYS A 36 -3.39 -7.40 -0.96
N ARG A 37 -4.31 -7.75 -0.06
CA ARG A 37 -5.56 -7.02 0.14
C ARG A 37 -5.31 -5.62 0.69
N ALA A 38 -4.44 -5.46 1.68
CA ALA A 38 -4.07 -4.15 2.22
C ALA A 38 -3.50 -3.23 1.13
N LEU A 39 -2.57 -3.76 0.32
CA LEU A 39 -2.00 -3.01 -0.81
C LEU A 39 -3.04 -2.67 -1.89
N SER A 40 -4.01 -3.55 -2.13
CA SER A 40 -5.09 -3.26 -3.10
C SER A 40 -5.95 -2.09 -2.65
N VAL A 41 -6.32 -2.06 -1.38
CA VAL A 41 -7.07 -0.95 -0.78
C VAL A 41 -6.24 0.33 -0.84
N LEU A 42 -4.98 0.26 -0.40
CA LEU A 42 -4.07 1.42 -0.42
C LEU A 42 -3.91 1.98 -1.83
N ARG A 43 -3.71 1.14 -2.85
CA ARG A 43 -3.62 1.59 -4.25
C ARG A 43 -4.92 2.20 -4.76
N GLN A 44 -6.06 1.67 -4.37
CA GLN A 44 -7.36 2.22 -4.78
C GLN A 44 -7.56 3.63 -4.20
N ASP A 45 -7.21 3.80 -2.94
CA ASP A 45 -7.34 5.08 -2.26
C ASP A 45 -6.32 6.09 -2.80
N LEU A 46 -5.02 5.73 -2.86
CA LEU A 46 -3.97 6.59 -3.40
C LEU A 46 -4.14 6.86 -4.90
N GLY A 47 -4.63 5.89 -5.67
CA GLY A 47 -4.86 6.05 -7.10
C GLY A 47 -5.78 7.23 -7.41
N ARG A 48 -6.82 7.44 -6.59
CA ARG A 48 -7.69 8.63 -6.72
C ARG A 48 -6.94 9.93 -6.45
N TYR A 49 -6.04 9.93 -5.46
CA TYR A 49 -5.21 11.10 -5.14
C TYR A 49 -4.12 11.38 -6.18
N LEU A 50 -3.69 10.37 -6.95
CA LEU A 50 -2.67 10.53 -7.99
C LEU A 50 -3.27 10.90 -9.35
N ILE A 51 -4.42 10.33 -9.73
CA ILE A 51 -5.00 10.51 -11.07
C ILE A 51 -5.48 11.95 -11.33
N LEU A 52 -6.04 12.62 -10.32
CA LEU A 52 -6.59 13.97 -10.48
C LEU A 52 -5.53 15.08 -10.60
N PRO A 53 -4.51 15.16 -9.72
CA PRO A 53 -3.51 16.21 -9.82
C PRO A 53 -2.42 15.93 -10.86
N MET A 54 -2.15 14.67 -11.25
CA MET A 54 -1.08 14.38 -12.22
C MET A 54 -1.19 15.12 -13.57
N PRO A 55 -2.34 15.12 -14.28
CA PRO A 55 -2.45 15.88 -15.53
C PRO A 55 -2.41 17.40 -15.30
N LEU A 56 -2.91 17.88 -14.17
CA LEU A 56 -2.86 19.29 -13.79
C LEU A 56 -1.41 19.75 -13.52
N ILE A 57 -0.65 18.93 -12.78
CA ILE A 57 0.76 19.16 -12.48
C ILE A 57 1.59 19.13 -13.78
N LEU A 58 1.31 18.20 -14.69
CA LEU A 58 2.01 18.13 -15.99
C LEU A 58 1.79 19.39 -16.83
N GLN A 59 0.53 19.85 -16.96
CA GLN A 59 0.22 21.11 -17.66
C GLN A 59 0.88 22.33 -17.01
N LEU A 60 1.01 22.34 -15.67
CA LEU A 60 1.66 23.43 -14.95
C LEU A 60 3.18 23.46 -15.15
N ILE A 61 3.80 22.28 -15.24
CA ILE A 61 5.23 22.13 -15.54
C ILE A 61 5.50 22.54 -17.00
N GLU A 62 4.66 22.11 -17.96
CA GLU A 62 4.77 22.52 -19.37
C GLU A 62 4.65 24.04 -19.53
N LYS A 63 3.70 24.67 -18.84
CA LYS A 63 3.54 26.14 -18.86
C LYS A 63 4.73 26.87 -18.23
N ASN A 64 5.35 26.33 -17.17
CA ASN A 64 6.53 26.94 -16.56
C ASN A 64 7.82 26.74 -17.37
N LEU A 65 7.91 25.67 -18.17
CA LEU A 65 9.09 25.38 -19.00
C LEU A 65 9.11 26.20 -20.30
N HIS A 66 7.94 26.66 -20.76
CA HIS A 66 7.77 27.51 -21.93
C HIS A 66 7.84 29.03 -21.63
N PHE A 67 8.26 29.42 -20.42
CA PHE A 67 8.60 30.79 -20.02
C PHE A 67 10.12 30.99 -19.99
#